data_AF-A0A927LGH8-F1
#
_entry.id   AF-A0A927LGH8-F1
#
_cell.length_a   1.000
_cell.length_b   1.000
_cell.length_c   1.000
_cell.angle_alpha   90.00
_cell.angle_beta   90.00
_cell.angle_gamma   90.00
#
_symmetry.space_group_name_H-M   'P 1'
#
loop_
_entity.id
_entity.type
_entity.pdbx_description
1 polymer ?
#
loop_
_entity_poly.entity_id
_entity_poly.type
_entity_poly.pdbx_seq_one_letter_code
_entity_poly.pdbx_strand_id
1 'polypeptide(L)'
;MQLYNTLSAEERAIMIDDAGKQRLTLSFYAYAQIQDPTQFRNDLFRAWDPLVVLGRIYVAKEGINAQLSLPADNFYAFKDTIEQYDFMQGMRLNIAVEHDDHSFLKLTIKVRDKIVADGLNDETFDVTNIGVHLKAKEFNTILDDPNTIVVDFRNHYESEIGYFKGAITPDVDTFRESLPIINEQLKDFKEDKNLVMYCTGGIRCEKASAYFKHQGFKNVYQLEGGIINYAKQIKEENLESKFIGKNFVFDHRLGERITDDIVSKCHQCGKPCDVHTNCINEGCHLLFIQCEDCAQAMQGCCSQDCVDVIHLPEEEQKAIRRGVKNGNKIFKKGKSDVLTFKNNEANVDPLASVPNLVDLTKSKALAKKEPKIKKQYIGSGTHFYPKPSIGQFSIEENEINVGDTILIKGMTTGEQQIVITEMQVNDVKADKAVAGDVCTFKLPFRIRLSDKLYKILD
;
A
#
# COMPACT_ATOMS: atom_id res chain seq x y z
N MET A 1 31.71 -6.18 22.62
CA MET A 1 31.30 -5.10 21.71
C MET A 1 29.83 -4.81 21.91
N GLN A 2 29.44 -3.55 22.10
CA GLN A 2 28.03 -3.16 22.14
C GLN A 2 27.42 -3.30 20.74
N LEU A 3 26.23 -3.87 20.63
CA LEU A 3 25.56 -4.13 19.34
C LEU A 3 24.39 -3.17 19.09
N TYR A 4 24.55 -1.92 19.54
CA TYR A 4 23.58 -0.85 19.47
C TYR A 4 24.29 0.50 19.37
N ASN A 5 23.62 1.50 18.78
CA ASN A 5 24.15 2.85 18.68
C ASN A 5 24.07 3.56 20.03
N THR A 6 25.15 4.24 20.41
CA THR A 6 25.20 5.12 21.58
C THR A 6 25.03 6.59 21.24
N LEU A 7 25.29 6.97 19.97
CA LEU A 7 25.26 8.35 19.53
C LEU A 7 23.85 8.87 19.22
N SER A 8 23.64 10.13 19.56
CA SER A 8 22.49 10.93 19.15
C SER A 8 22.50 11.16 17.63
N ALA A 9 21.38 11.64 17.08
CA ALA A 9 21.31 11.99 15.67
C ALA A 9 22.21 13.21 15.35
N GLU A 10 22.22 14.20 16.24
CA GLU A 10 23.03 15.42 16.14
C GLU A 10 24.52 15.12 16.21
N GLU A 11 24.94 14.30 17.17
CA GLU A 11 26.33 13.85 17.29
C GLU A 11 26.79 13.14 16.03
N ARG A 12 25.92 12.31 15.42
CA ARG A 12 26.28 11.64 14.17
C ARG A 12 26.42 12.62 13.01
N ALA A 13 25.52 13.58 12.87
CA ALA A 13 25.56 14.56 11.78
C ALA A 13 26.89 15.32 11.79
N ILE A 14 27.30 15.83 12.97
CA ILE A 14 28.59 16.51 13.14
C ILE A 14 29.75 15.60 12.72
N MET A 15 29.74 14.33 13.14
CA MET A 15 30.80 13.38 12.74
C MET A 15 30.84 13.09 11.24
N ILE A 16 29.70 13.14 10.55
CA ILE A 16 29.62 12.96 9.09
C ILE A 16 30.25 14.17 8.41
N ASP A 17 29.87 15.38 8.84
CA ASP A 17 30.40 16.64 8.30
C ASP A 17 31.93 16.75 8.53
N ASP A 18 32.39 16.48 9.75
CA ASP A 18 33.81 16.51 10.12
C ASP A 18 34.65 15.50 9.33
N ALA A 19 34.08 14.34 8.98
CA ALA A 19 34.77 13.36 8.17
C ALA A 19 34.96 13.82 6.72
N GLY A 20 34.08 14.70 6.20
CA GLY A 20 34.15 15.25 4.86
C GLY A 20 34.15 14.20 3.74
N LYS A 21 33.62 13.00 4.01
CA LYS A 21 33.61 11.88 3.07
C LYS A 21 32.25 11.76 2.39
N GLN A 22 32.26 11.70 1.07
CA GLN A 22 31.07 11.37 0.30
C GLN A 22 30.57 9.96 0.64
N ARG A 23 29.26 9.84 0.84
CA ARG A 23 28.60 8.58 1.15
C ARG A 23 27.74 8.12 -0.03
N LEU A 24 27.80 6.83 -0.31
CA LEU A 24 26.93 6.17 -1.27
C LEU A 24 25.68 5.69 -0.54
N THR A 25 24.51 6.02 -1.07
CA THR A 25 23.24 5.44 -0.60
C THR A 25 22.84 4.29 -1.52
N LEU A 26 22.46 3.17 -0.93
CA LEU A 26 22.04 1.98 -1.68
C LEU A 26 20.98 1.18 -0.92
N SER A 27 20.32 0.30 -1.65
CA SER A 27 19.39 -0.67 -1.09
C SER A 27 19.54 -2.03 -1.74
N PHE A 28 19.17 -3.08 -1.01
CA PHE A 28 19.10 -4.44 -1.54
C PHE A 28 18.17 -5.28 -0.66
N TYR A 29 17.79 -6.43 -1.18
CA TYR A 29 17.11 -7.47 -0.42
C TYR A 29 17.53 -8.84 -0.97
N ALA A 30 17.39 -9.87 -0.14
CA ALA A 30 17.47 -11.25 -0.57
C ALA A 30 16.53 -12.11 0.26
N TYR A 31 15.84 -13.02 -0.41
CA TYR A 31 15.04 -14.06 0.23
C TYR A 31 15.90 -15.31 0.44
N ALA A 32 15.94 -15.79 1.67
CA ALA A 32 16.70 -16.97 2.08
C ALA A 32 16.13 -17.53 3.38
N GLN A 33 16.33 -18.83 3.63
CA GLN A 33 15.92 -19.47 4.89
C GLN A 33 16.99 -19.28 5.96
N ILE A 34 16.93 -18.15 6.67
CA ILE A 34 17.85 -17.80 7.75
C ILE A 34 17.41 -18.51 9.03
N GLN A 35 18.25 -19.45 9.50
CA GLN A 35 17.95 -20.28 10.68
C GLN A 35 17.91 -19.47 11.98
N ASP A 36 18.91 -18.62 12.19
CA ASP A 36 19.00 -17.73 13.36
C ASP A 36 19.11 -16.25 12.93
N PRO A 37 17.97 -15.56 12.75
CA PRO A 37 17.93 -14.14 12.45
C PRO A 37 18.64 -13.26 13.48
N THR A 38 18.69 -13.67 14.74
CA THR A 38 19.32 -12.90 15.82
C THR A 38 20.83 -12.95 15.70
N GLN A 39 21.38 -14.15 15.48
CA GLN A 39 22.81 -14.33 15.24
C GLN A 39 23.23 -13.58 13.97
N PHE A 40 22.51 -13.77 12.86
CA PHE A 40 22.82 -13.08 11.60
C PHE A 40 22.78 -11.56 11.76
N ARG A 41 21.74 -11.01 12.42
CA ARG A 41 21.68 -9.57 12.77
C ARG A 41 22.91 -9.11 13.54
N ASN A 42 23.37 -9.88 14.51
CA ASN A 42 24.52 -9.51 15.32
C ASN A 42 25.80 -9.52 14.49
N ASP A 43 25.99 -10.51 13.63
CA ASP A 43 27.17 -10.63 12.76
C ASP A 43 27.24 -9.50 11.75
N LEU A 44 26.12 -9.15 11.11
CA LEU A 44 26.04 -7.97 10.24
C LEU A 44 26.41 -6.70 11.00
N PHE A 45 25.92 -6.52 12.24
CA PHE A 45 26.28 -5.34 13.03
C PHE A 45 27.78 -5.28 13.29
N ARG A 46 28.43 -6.42 13.59
CA ARG A 46 29.87 -6.47 13.81
C ARG A 46 30.68 -6.16 12.56
N ALA A 47 30.20 -6.60 11.40
CA ALA A 47 30.87 -6.39 10.13
C ALA A 47 30.71 -4.96 9.61
N TRP A 48 29.53 -4.36 9.81
CA TRP A 48 29.16 -3.10 9.16
C TRP A 48 29.41 -1.84 9.99
N ASP A 49 29.40 -1.94 11.32
CA ASP A 49 29.71 -0.80 12.20
C ASP A 49 31.14 -0.24 11.98
N PRO A 50 32.20 -1.07 11.88
CA PRO A 50 33.55 -0.58 11.56
C PRO A 50 33.68 0.05 10.18
N LEU A 51 32.81 -0.33 9.24
CA LEU A 51 32.74 0.24 7.90
C LEU A 51 31.92 1.53 7.84
N VAL A 52 31.45 2.03 8.99
CA VAL A 52 30.66 3.26 9.12
C VAL A 52 29.39 3.20 8.26
N VAL A 53 28.82 2.00 8.12
CA VAL A 53 27.52 1.79 7.48
C VAL A 53 26.45 2.35 8.40
N LEU A 54 25.56 3.16 7.87
CA LEU A 54 24.39 3.69 8.55
C LEU A 54 23.18 3.28 7.74
N GLY A 55 22.06 2.96 8.37
CA GLY A 55 20.95 2.39 7.61
C GLY A 55 19.85 1.79 8.45
N ARG A 56 18.82 1.33 7.76
CA ARG A 56 17.74 0.53 8.31
C ARG A 56 17.75 -0.82 7.62
N ILE A 57 18.00 -1.86 8.40
CA ILE A 57 18.08 -3.23 7.93
C ILE A 57 17.13 -4.09 8.73
N TYR A 58 16.31 -4.84 8.00
CA TYR A 58 15.42 -5.85 8.55
C TYR A 58 15.95 -7.22 8.18
N VAL A 59 16.01 -8.06 9.21
CA VAL A 59 16.37 -9.46 9.10
C VAL A 59 15.19 -10.27 9.60
N ALA A 60 14.78 -11.28 8.85
CA ALA A 60 13.77 -12.23 9.26
C ALA A 60 14.22 -13.65 8.90
N LYS A 61 13.44 -14.66 9.30
CA LYS A 61 13.68 -16.04 8.84
C LYS A 61 13.66 -16.16 7.32
N GLU A 62 12.87 -15.31 6.66
CA GLU A 62 12.73 -15.31 5.20
C GLU A 62 13.81 -14.49 4.45
N GLY A 63 14.75 -13.82 5.14
CA GLY A 63 15.86 -13.15 4.47
C GLY A 63 16.25 -11.80 5.08
N ILE A 64 16.71 -10.90 4.20
CA ILE A 64 17.21 -9.56 4.54
C ILE A 64 16.62 -8.49 3.60
N ASN A 65 16.32 -7.32 4.16
CA ASN A 65 15.98 -6.10 3.43
C ASN A 65 16.78 -4.95 4.03
N ALA A 66 17.56 -4.25 3.22
CA ALA A 66 18.47 -3.21 3.65
C ALA A 66 18.32 -1.94 2.83
N GLN A 67 18.20 -0.81 3.51
CA GLN A 67 18.47 0.52 2.96
C GLN A 67 19.57 1.14 3.83
N LEU A 68 20.66 1.58 3.20
CA LEU A 68 21.82 2.06 3.94
C LEU A 68 22.61 3.11 3.15
N SER A 69 23.47 3.82 3.86
CA SER A 69 24.55 4.63 3.32
C SER A 69 25.88 4.24 3.95
N LEU A 70 26.97 4.42 3.22
CA LEU A 70 28.33 4.16 3.69
C LEU A 70 29.33 5.09 2.99
N PRO A 71 30.50 5.39 3.59
CA PRO A 71 31.55 6.13 2.90
C PRO A 71 31.94 5.41 1.60
N ALA A 72 32.09 6.15 0.51
CA ALA A 72 32.37 5.57 -0.81
C ALA A 72 33.62 4.68 -0.82
N ASP A 73 34.68 5.08 -0.09
CA ASP A 73 35.93 4.31 0.04
C ASP A 73 35.73 2.91 0.64
N ASN A 74 34.69 2.73 1.46
CA ASN A 74 34.39 1.46 2.12
C ASN A 74 33.51 0.54 1.27
N PHE A 75 33.12 0.95 0.06
CA PHE A 75 32.17 0.21 -0.77
C PHE A 75 32.59 -1.22 -1.07
N TYR A 76 33.84 -1.44 -1.47
CA TYR A 76 34.34 -2.78 -1.79
C TYR A 76 34.50 -3.65 -0.55
N ALA A 77 35.02 -3.09 0.55
CA ALA A 77 35.09 -3.80 1.83
C ALA A 77 33.70 -4.20 2.33
N PHE A 78 32.70 -3.33 2.17
CA PHE A 78 31.31 -3.66 2.45
C PHE A 78 30.80 -4.77 1.54
N LYS A 79 31.05 -4.69 0.23
CA LYS A 79 30.66 -5.72 -0.72
C LYS A 79 31.25 -7.08 -0.34
N ASP A 80 32.52 -7.14 0.08
CA ASP A 80 33.15 -8.38 0.53
C ASP A 80 32.40 -9.01 1.72
N THR A 81 31.81 -8.22 2.63
CA THR A 81 30.96 -8.75 3.71
C THR A 81 29.67 -9.39 3.21
N ILE A 82 29.14 -8.92 2.07
CA ILE A 82 27.93 -9.47 1.45
C ILE A 82 28.25 -10.80 0.77
N GLU A 83 29.37 -10.86 0.05
CA GLU A 83 29.83 -12.06 -0.69
C GLU A 83 30.17 -13.24 0.24
N GLN A 84 30.34 -13.00 1.56
CA GLN A 84 30.54 -14.06 2.56
C GLN A 84 29.33 -14.98 2.74
N TYR A 85 28.15 -14.57 2.29
CA TYR A 85 26.91 -15.33 2.44
C TYR A 85 26.45 -15.83 1.08
N ASP A 86 26.37 -17.15 0.89
CA ASP A 86 26.03 -17.78 -0.40
C ASP A 86 24.74 -17.22 -1.03
N PHE A 87 23.71 -16.92 -0.22
CA PHE A 87 22.44 -16.38 -0.69
C PHE A 87 22.48 -14.89 -1.06
N MET A 88 23.59 -14.20 -0.79
CA MET A 88 23.81 -12.80 -1.17
C MET A 88 24.94 -12.61 -2.18
N GLN A 89 25.64 -13.67 -2.58
CA GLN A 89 26.72 -13.59 -3.56
C GLN A 89 26.21 -13.06 -4.91
N GLY A 90 26.96 -12.12 -5.48
CA GLY A 90 26.61 -11.50 -6.76
C GLY A 90 25.26 -10.75 -6.79
N MET A 91 24.65 -10.48 -5.64
CA MET A 91 23.37 -9.76 -5.60
C MET A 91 23.52 -8.35 -6.18
N ARG A 92 22.45 -7.86 -6.82
CA ARG A 92 22.39 -6.47 -7.25
C ARG A 92 22.25 -5.55 -6.04
N LEU A 93 23.14 -4.57 -5.96
CA LEU A 93 23.00 -3.43 -5.07
C LEU A 93 22.34 -2.28 -5.86
N ASN A 94 21.15 -1.89 -5.46
CA ASN A 94 20.45 -0.74 -6.05
C ASN A 94 21.07 0.54 -5.50
N ILE A 95 22.07 1.07 -6.21
CA ILE A 95 22.66 2.38 -5.92
C ILE A 95 21.62 3.45 -6.22
N ALA A 96 21.42 4.34 -5.26
CA ALA A 96 20.49 5.45 -5.30
C ALA A 96 20.77 6.41 -6.47
N VAL A 97 19.74 7.12 -6.96
CA VAL A 97 19.87 8.10 -8.06
C VAL A 97 20.55 9.36 -7.56
N GLU A 98 20.17 9.79 -6.36
CA GLU A 98 20.76 10.93 -5.66
C GLU A 98 21.55 10.42 -4.45
N HIS A 99 22.50 11.19 -3.93
CA HIS A 99 23.25 10.83 -2.72
C HIS A 99 23.19 11.98 -1.73
N ASP A 100 23.06 11.64 -0.45
CA ASP A 100 23.05 12.57 0.66
C ASP A 100 23.79 11.92 1.82
N ASP A 101 24.80 12.61 2.35
CA ASP A 101 25.63 12.11 3.43
C ASP A 101 24.81 11.85 4.71
N HIS A 102 23.69 12.55 4.88
CA HIS A 102 22.75 12.44 5.99
C HIS A 102 21.56 11.53 5.71
N SER A 103 21.56 10.74 4.62
CA SER A 103 20.49 9.78 4.29
C SER A 103 20.11 8.92 5.51
N PHE A 104 21.10 8.51 6.29
CA PHE A 104 20.94 7.78 7.54
C PHE A 104 21.91 8.29 8.59
N LEU A 105 21.45 8.37 9.85
CA LEU A 105 22.27 8.82 10.99
C LEU A 105 22.60 7.69 11.98
N LYS A 106 22.09 6.47 11.78
CA LYS A 106 22.29 5.35 12.71
C LYS A 106 22.30 4.02 11.97
N LEU A 107 23.09 3.06 12.44
CA LEU A 107 23.01 1.67 11.97
C LEU A 107 21.93 0.91 12.75
N THR A 108 20.78 0.69 12.13
CA THR A 108 19.65 0.00 12.76
C THR A 108 19.41 -1.33 12.08
N ILE A 109 19.88 -2.42 12.70
CA ILE A 109 19.56 -3.79 12.26
C ILE A 109 18.57 -4.40 13.24
N LYS A 110 17.38 -4.75 12.73
CA LYS A 110 16.24 -5.21 13.52
C LYS A 110 15.76 -6.58 13.03
N VAL A 111 15.59 -7.49 13.97
CA VAL A 111 14.90 -8.75 13.72
C VAL A 111 13.40 -8.49 13.59
N ARG A 112 12.77 -9.10 12.59
CA ARG A 112 11.36 -8.98 12.24
C ARG A 112 10.80 -10.36 11.91
N ASP A 113 9.47 -10.47 11.96
CA ASP A 113 8.78 -11.68 11.51
C ASP A 113 8.89 -11.82 9.98
N LYS A 114 8.82 -10.69 9.27
CA LYS A 114 8.99 -10.57 7.83
C LYS A 114 9.87 -9.38 7.45
N ILE A 115 10.63 -9.49 6.37
CA ILE A 115 11.45 -8.39 5.82
C ILE A 115 10.62 -7.34 5.08
N VAL A 116 9.38 -7.69 4.71
CA VAL A 116 8.34 -6.78 4.22
C VAL A 116 6.99 -7.15 4.87
N ALA A 117 6.25 -6.16 5.36
CA ALA A 117 4.96 -6.40 6.01
C ALA A 117 3.84 -6.61 4.98
N ASP A 118 3.76 -7.81 4.41
CA ASP A 118 2.82 -8.16 3.34
C ASP A 118 1.42 -8.58 3.83
N GLY A 119 1.31 -9.11 5.06
CA GLY A 119 0.05 -9.67 5.59
C GLY A 119 -0.42 -10.96 4.93
N LEU A 120 0.47 -11.59 4.18
CA LEU A 120 0.22 -12.88 3.55
C LEU A 120 0.52 -14.00 4.52
N ASN A 121 -0.21 -15.11 4.39
CA ASN A 121 0.17 -16.37 5.01
C ASN A 121 1.02 -17.16 4.03
N ASP A 122 2.33 -17.18 4.23
CA ASP A 122 3.27 -17.82 3.31
C ASP A 122 3.10 -19.36 3.27
N GLU A 123 2.38 -19.96 4.22
CA GLU A 123 2.08 -21.39 4.22
C GLU A 123 1.00 -21.77 3.20
N THR A 124 0.23 -20.80 2.68
CA THR A 124 -0.89 -21.08 1.77
C THR A 124 -0.48 -21.11 0.29
N PHE A 125 0.74 -20.67 -0.06
CA PHE A 125 1.22 -20.63 -1.44
C PHE A 125 2.75 -20.60 -1.52
N ASP A 126 3.29 -20.98 -2.67
CA ASP A 126 4.73 -20.92 -2.91
C ASP A 126 5.18 -19.48 -3.20
N VAL A 127 5.83 -18.87 -2.20
CA VAL A 127 6.40 -17.51 -2.29
C VAL A 127 7.57 -17.40 -3.28
N THR A 128 8.13 -18.51 -3.74
CA THR A 128 9.23 -18.54 -4.71
C THR A 128 8.73 -18.57 -6.16
N ASN A 129 7.44 -18.86 -6.36
CA ASN A 129 6.79 -18.85 -7.67
C ASN A 129 6.48 -17.41 -8.12
N ILE A 130 7.52 -16.62 -8.34
CA ILE A 130 7.45 -15.19 -8.67
C ILE A 130 7.15 -14.92 -10.15
N GLY A 131 6.82 -13.66 -10.46
CA GLY A 131 6.63 -13.17 -11.83
C GLY A 131 7.93 -13.06 -12.62
N VAL A 132 7.80 -12.81 -13.93
CA VAL A 132 8.96 -12.61 -14.81
C VAL A 132 9.55 -11.23 -14.61
N HIS A 133 10.86 -11.15 -14.38
CA HIS A 133 11.57 -9.88 -14.30
C HIS A 133 11.72 -9.22 -15.67
N LEU A 134 11.40 -7.94 -15.74
CA LEU A 134 11.59 -7.11 -16.93
C LEU A 134 12.62 -6.02 -16.66
N LYS A 135 13.60 -5.89 -17.56
CA LYS A 135 14.51 -4.74 -17.60
C LYS A 135 13.80 -3.49 -18.09
N ALA A 136 14.40 -2.31 -17.92
CA ALA A 136 13.76 -1.04 -18.24
C ALA A 136 13.24 -0.96 -19.68
N LYS A 137 14.02 -1.47 -20.65
CA LYS A 137 13.60 -1.51 -22.06
C LYS A 137 12.38 -2.41 -22.28
N GLU A 138 12.40 -3.63 -21.77
CA GLU A 138 11.29 -4.60 -21.88
C GLU A 138 10.06 -4.11 -21.14
N PHE A 139 10.27 -3.50 -19.97
CA PHE A 139 9.23 -2.86 -19.18
C PHE A 139 8.58 -1.71 -19.95
N ASN A 140 9.37 -0.85 -20.60
CA ASN A 140 8.81 0.18 -21.47
C ASN A 140 7.99 -0.45 -22.61
N THR A 141 8.51 -1.47 -23.30
CA THR A 141 7.79 -2.13 -24.39
C THR A 141 6.46 -2.74 -23.93
N ILE A 142 6.43 -3.47 -22.81
CA ILE A 142 5.19 -4.09 -22.34
C ILE A 142 4.15 -3.05 -21.89
N LEU A 143 4.58 -1.86 -21.43
CA LEU A 143 3.68 -0.77 -21.07
C LEU A 143 2.99 -0.11 -22.30
N ASP A 144 3.52 -0.28 -23.51
CA ASP A 144 2.84 0.17 -24.74
C ASP A 144 1.75 -0.79 -25.20
N ASP A 145 1.73 -2.03 -24.69
CA ASP A 145 0.73 -3.01 -25.05
C ASP A 145 -0.63 -2.63 -24.40
N PRO A 146 -1.69 -2.38 -25.17
CA PRO A 146 -3.03 -2.09 -24.62
C PRO A 146 -3.62 -3.28 -23.84
N ASN A 147 -3.01 -4.47 -23.95
CA ASN A 147 -3.34 -5.64 -23.17
C ASN A 147 -2.67 -5.69 -21.78
N THR A 148 -1.87 -4.67 -21.44
CA THR A 148 -1.17 -4.58 -20.17
C THR A 148 -1.93 -3.77 -19.13
N ILE A 149 -1.97 -4.31 -17.92
CA ILE A 149 -2.40 -3.64 -16.70
C ILE A 149 -1.15 -3.47 -15.84
N VAL A 150 -0.77 -2.22 -15.61
CA VAL A 150 0.34 -1.87 -14.73
C VAL A 150 -0.18 -1.44 -13.36
N VAL A 151 0.41 -1.96 -12.29
CA VAL A 151 0.01 -1.70 -10.90
C VAL A 151 1.19 -1.21 -10.07
N ASP A 152 0.96 -0.11 -9.36
CA ASP A 152 1.87 0.41 -8.34
C ASP A 152 1.60 -0.29 -7.00
N PHE A 153 2.57 -1.07 -6.50
CA PHE A 153 2.48 -1.70 -5.17
C PHE A 153 3.06 -0.84 -4.06
N ARG A 154 3.27 0.45 -4.32
CA ARG A 154 3.66 1.39 -3.30
C ARG A 154 2.45 1.89 -2.50
N ASN A 155 2.70 2.50 -1.35
CA ASN A 155 1.65 3.15 -0.58
C ASN A 155 1.23 4.45 -1.27
N HIS A 156 0.03 4.96 -0.99
CA HIS A 156 -0.52 6.12 -1.71
C HIS A 156 0.39 7.37 -1.68
N TYR A 157 1.04 7.65 -0.55
CA TYR A 157 1.95 8.79 -0.41
C TYR A 157 3.23 8.65 -1.26
N GLU A 158 3.56 7.44 -1.72
CA GLU A 158 4.68 7.22 -2.62
C GLU A 158 4.27 7.46 -4.08
N SER A 159 3.05 7.04 -4.45
CA SER A 159 2.50 7.24 -5.79
C SER A 159 2.03 8.67 -6.04
N GLU A 160 1.67 9.42 -5.00
CA GLU A 160 1.15 10.79 -5.18
C GLU A 160 2.20 11.74 -5.80
N ILE A 161 3.50 11.51 -5.56
CA ILE A 161 4.60 12.34 -6.08
C ILE A 161 5.24 11.82 -7.37
N GLY A 162 4.87 10.64 -7.84
CA GLY A 162 5.40 10.10 -9.08
C GLY A 162 4.96 8.67 -9.32
N TYR A 163 4.76 8.28 -10.57
CA TYR A 163 4.21 6.98 -10.97
C TYR A 163 4.50 6.70 -12.45
N PHE A 164 4.30 5.45 -12.89
CA PHE A 164 4.34 5.13 -14.32
C PHE A 164 3.04 5.56 -15.00
N LYS A 165 3.11 6.24 -16.16
CA LYS A 165 1.92 6.66 -16.91
C LYS A 165 0.99 5.46 -17.14
N GLY A 166 -0.29 5.61 -16.78
CA GLY A 166 -1.31 4.56 -16.93
C GLY A 166 -1.33 3.50 -15.83
N ALA A 167 -0.47 3.61 -14.80
CA ALA A 167 -0.50 2.71 -13.65
C ALA A 167 -1.76 2.88 -12.80
N ILE A 168 -2.32 1.76 -12.34
CA ILE A 168 -3.26 1.73 -11.22
C ILE A 168 -2.46 2.05 -9.96
N THR A 169 -2.85 3.12 -9.26
CA THR A 169 -2.27 3.55 -7.98
C THR A 169 -3.29 3.34 -6.86
N PRO A 170 -3.25 2.21 -6.14
CA PRO A 170 -4.24 1.91 -5.11
C PRO A 170 -4.17 2.94 -3.98
N ASP A 171 -5.33 3.47 -3.59
CA ASP A 171 -5.41 4.45 -2.51
C ASP A 171 -5.35 3.80 -1.12
N VAL A 172 -4.20 3.21 -0.80
CA VAL A 172 -3.97 2.46 0.45
C VAL A 172 -2.85 3.06 1.29
N ASP A 173 -2.93 2.88 2.60
CA ASP A 173 -1.90 3.34 3.53
C ASP A 173 -0.77 2.31 3.65
N THR A 174 -1.07 1.04 3.41
CA THR A 174 -0.12 -0.07 3.53
C THR A 174 -0.15 -1.04 2.35
N PHE A 175 1.03 -1.59 2.02
CA PHE A 175 1.17 -2.66 1.01
C PHE A 175 0.23 -3.85 1.26
N ARG A 176 0.03 -4.25 2.51
CA ARG A 176 -0.89 -5.34 2.88
C ARG A 176 -2.33 -5.10 2.41
N GLU A 177 -2.80 -3.86 2.48
CA GLU A 177 -4.15 -3.49 2.04
C GLU A 177 -4.28 -3.54 0.51
N SER A 178 -3.19 -3.26 -0.24
CA SER A 178 -3.22 -3.23 -1.71
C SER A 178 -3.57 -4.59 -2.32
N LEU A 179 -3.07 -5.68 -1.75
CA LEU A 179 -3.16 -7.03 -2.34
C LEU A 179 -4.61 -7.50 -2.56
N PRO A 180 -5.49 -7.55 -1.53
CA PRO A 180 -6.87 -7.97 -1.73
C PRO A 180 -7.68 -7.00 -2.60
N ILE A 181 -7.41 -5.69 -2.52
CA ILE A 181 -8.10 -4.67 -3.32
C ILE A 181 -7.81 -4.88 -4.80
N ILE A 182 -6.53 -5.02 -5.17
CA ILE A 182 -6.13 -5.24 -6.56
C ILE A 182 -6.58 -6.60 -7.07
N ASN A 183 -6.53 -7.66 -6.25
CA ASN A 183 -7.04 -8.97 -6.65
C ASN A 183 -8.54 -8.93 -7.00
N GLU A 184 -9.35 -8.27 -6.19
CA GLU A 184 -10.78 -8.12 -6.47
C GLU A 184 -11.02 -7.26 -7.71
N GLN A 185 -10.29 -6.15 -7.87
CA GLN A 185 -10.39 -5.27 -9.05
C GLN A 185 -10.00 -5.99 -10.35
N LEU A 186 -9.05 -6.91 -10.29
CA LEU A 186 -8.47 -7.55 -11.47
C LEU A 186 -8.96 -8.99 -11.70
N LYS A 187 -9.94 -9.46 -10.93
CA LYS A 187 -10.36 -10.87 -10.91
C LYS A 187 -10.81 -11.42 -12.27
N ASP A 188 -11.36 -10.58 -13.13
CA ASP A 188 -11.87 -10.95 -14.45
C ASP A 188 -10.79 -10.91 -15.55
N PHE A 189 -9.56 -10.49 -15.21
CA PHE A 189 -8.46 -10.29 -16.15
C PHE A 189 -7.32 -11.31 -16.01
N LYS A 190 -7.52 -12.36 -15.19
CA LYS A 190 -6.51 -13.36 -14.83
C LYS A 190 -5.89 -14.11 -16.01
N GLU A 191 -6.70 -14.35 -17.04
CA GLU A 191 -6.35 -15.22 -18.16
C GLU A 191 -5.70 -14.46 -19.32
N ASP A 192 -6.27 -13.31 -19.66
CA ASP A 192 -5.99 -12.63 -20.94
C ASP A 192 -5.00 -11.47 -20.82
N LYS A 193 -4.89 -10.83 -19.65
CA LYS A 193 -4.14 -9.57 -19.48
C LYS A 193 -2.74 -9.81 -18.94
N ASN A 194 -1.79 -8.96 -19.37
CA ASN A 194 -0.48 -8.89 -18.73
C ASN A 194 -0.61 -8.06 -17.44
N LEU A 195 -0.38 -8.68 -16.28
CA LEU A 195 -0.25 -7.98 -15.01
C LEU A 195 1.21 -7.60 -14.79
N VAL A 196 1.51 -6.32 -14.88
CA VAL A 196 2.85 -5.75 -14.72
C VAL A 196 2.88 -4.98 -13.41
N MET A 197 3.90 -5.21 -12.57
CA MET A 197 4.00 -4.56 -11.28
C MET A 197 5.34 -3.90 -11.04
N TYR A 198 5.33 -2.85 -10.22
CA TYR A 198 6.53 -2.19 -9.77
C TYR A 198 6.40 -1.67 -8.34
N CYS A 199 7.54 -1.39 -7.74
CA CYS A 199 7.68 -0.62 -6.52
C CYS A 199 9.06 0.07 -6.52
N THR A 200 9.45 0.70 -5.40
CA THR A 200 10.71 1.45 -5.28
C THR A 200 11.95 0.62 -5.63
N GLY A 201 12.09 -0.57 -5.03
CA GLY A 201 13.31 -1.39 -5.14
C GLY A 201 13.10 -2.86 -5.53
N GLY A 202 11.86 -3.30 -5.72
CA GLY A 202 11.49 -4.65 -6.17
C GLY A 202 10.91 -5.57 -5.09
N ILE A 203 11.30 -5.44 -3.82
CA ILE A 203 10.94 -6.41 -2.76
C ILE A 203 9.43 -6.67 -2.60
N ARG A 204 8.57 -5.65 -2.75
CA ARG A 204 7.11 -5.82 -2.67
C ARG A 204 6.56 -6.64 -3.84
N CYS A 205 7.15 -6.47 -5.01
CA CYS A 205 6.75 -7.18 -6.23
C CYS A 205 7.05 -8.68 -6.13
N GLU A 206 8.10 -9.10 -5.42
CA GLU A 206 8.36 -10.53 -5.21
C GLU A 206 7.18 -11.22 -4.54
N LYS A 207 6.72 -10.69 -3.41
CA LYS A 207 5.55 -11.23 -2.69
C LYS A 207 4.26 -11.06 -3.48
N ALA A 208 4.06 -9.89 -4.09
CA ALA A 208 2.85 -9.61 -4.86
C ALA A 208 2.75 -10.55 -6.07
N SER A 209 3.82 -10.71 -6.85
CA SER A 209 3.80 -11.54 -8.05
C SER A 209 3.53 -13.01 -7.73
N ALA A 210 4.15 -13.56 -6.69
CA ALA A 210 3.83 -14.90 -6.21
C ALA A 210 2.37 -15.03 -5.75
N TYR A 211 1.84 -14.01 -5.04
CA TYR A 211 0.43 -13.96 -4.65
C TYR A 211 -0.50 -13.95 -5.86
N PHE A 212 -0.27 -13.10 -6.86
CA PHE A 212 -1.13 -13.02 -8.06
C PHE A 212 -1.06 -14.28 -8.91
N LYS A 213 0.11 -14.92 -9.04
CA LYS A 213 0.20 -16.24 -9.69
C LYS A 213 -0.61 -17.29 -8.94
N HIS A 214 -0.55 -17.29 -7.60
CA HIS A 214 -1.40 -18.17 -6.78
C HIS A 214 -2.90 -17.88 -6.94
N GLN A 215 -3.29 -16.62 -7.13
CA GLN A 215 -4.69 -16.24 -7.42
C GLN A 215 -5.15 -16.62 -8.85
N GLY A 216 -4.28 -17.19 -9.68
CA GLY A 216 -4.60 -17.70 -11.01
C GLY A 216 -4.25 -16.76 -12.17
N PHE A 217 -3.52 -15.66 -11.93
CA PHE A 217 -3.06 -14.80 -13.01
C PHE A 217 -1.96 -15.51 -13.82
N LYS A 218 -2.17 -15.63 -15.14
CA LYS A 218 -1.26 -16.36 -16.03
C LYS A 218 -0.02 -15.55 -16.42
N ASN A 219 -0.21 -14.28 -16.75
CA ASN A 219 0.83 -13.42 -17.30
C ASN A 219 1.22 -12.38 -16.24
N VAL A 220 2.21 -12.72 -15.40
CA VAL A 220 2.65 -11.87 -14.28
C VAL A 220 4.10 -11.46 -14.46
N TYR A 221 4.33 -10.15 -14.53
CA TYR A 221 5.63 -9.54 -14.78
C TYR A 221 5.94 -8.48 -13.72
N GLN A 222 7.22 -8.25 -13.45
CA GLN A 222 7.66 -7.27 -12.45
C GLN A 222 8.90 -6.50 -12.90
N LEU A 223 8.97 -5.22 -12.56
CA LEU A 223 10.13 -4.37 -12.85
C LEU A 223 11.35 -4.84 -12.05
N GLU A 224 12.39 -5.26 -12.76
CA GLU A 224 13.62 -5.76 -12.15
C GLU A 224 14.33 -4.66 -11.34
N GLY A 225 14.42 -4.84 -10.02
CA GLY A 225 15.06 -3.87 -9.13
C GLY A 225 14.25 -2.58 -8.88
N GLY A 226 13.00 -2.54 -9.33
CA GLY A 226 12.10 -1.41 -9.10
C GLY A 226 12.50 -0.11 -9.79
N ILE A 227 11.87 0.99 -9.37
CA ILE A 227 12.05 2.34 -9.95
C ILE A 227 13.52 2.79 -9.88
N ILE A 228 14.26 2.45 -8.82
CA ILE A 228 15.67 2.83 -8.69
C ILE A 228 16.52 2.24 -9.82
N ASN A 229 16.38 0.94 -10.07
CA ASN A 229 17.13 0.27 -11.15
C ASN A 229 16.64 0.68 -12.55
N TYR A 230 15.35 0.99 -12.69
CA TYR A 230 14.79 1.57 -13.91
C TYR A 230 15.43 2.93 -14.23
N ALA A 231 15.47 3.85 -13.26
CA ALA A 231 16.06 5.18 -13.42
C ALA A 231 17.54 5.11 -13.82
N LYS A 232 18.28 4.14 -13.28
CA LYS A 232 19.66 3.85 -13.69
C LYS A 232 19.71 3.40 -15.15
N GLN A 233 18.95 2.37 -15.53
CA GLN A 233 18.97 1.81 -16.88
C GLN A 233 18.53 2.81 -17.95
N ILE A 234 17.49 3.62 -17.71
CA ILE A 234 17.07 4.61 -18.70
C ILE A 234 18.17 5.65 -18.99
N LYS A 235 19.00 5.98 -17.99
CA LYS A 235 20.13 6.90 -18.16
C LYS A 235 21.29 6.23 -18.87
N GLU A 236 21.65 5.02 -18.45
CA GLU A 236 22.77 4.26 -19.04
C GLU A 236 22.50 3.84 -20.49
N GLU A 237 21.26 3.50 -20.80
CA GLU A 237 20.83 3.03 -22.13
C GLU A 237 20.17 4.13 -22.97
N ASN A 238 20.07 5.36 -22.44
CA ASN A 238 19.43 6.51 -23.08
C ASN A 238 17.99 6.22 -23.58
N LEU A 239 17.16 5.65 -22.69
CA LEU A 239 15.76 5.32 -22.93
C LEU A 239 14.84 6.46 -22.47
N GLU A 240 13.69 6.60 -23.13
CA GLU A 240 12.64 7.51 -22.65
C GLU A 240 12.02 6.99 -21.34
N SER A 241 11.87 7.86 -20.35
CA SER A 241 11.18 7.52 -19.11
C SER A 241 9.67 7.48 -19.31
N LYS A 242 9.06 6.37 -18.90
CA LYS A 242 7.60 6.26 -18.72
C LYS A 242 7.15 6.57 -17.30
N PHE A 243 8.10 6.64 -16.37
CA PHE A 243 7.87 7.16 -15.03
C PHE A 243 7.86 8.68 -15.08
N ILE A 244 6.89 9.30 -14.40
CA ILE A 244 6.80 10.75 -14.24
C ILE A 244 6.90 11.12 -12.76
N GLY A 245 7.64 12.17 -12.46
CA GLY A 245 7.79 12.77 -11.15
C GLY A 245 8.92 12.19 -10.32
N LYS A 246 8.67 12.10 -9.01
CA LYS A 246 9.65 11.78 -7.98
C LYS A 246 9.39 10.39 -7.40
N ASN A 247 10.46 9.63 -7.17
CA ASN A 247 10.37 8.34 -6.50
C ASN A 247 10.58 8.51 -5.00
N PHE A 248 9.59 8.17 -4.17
CA PHE A 248 9.75 8.21 -2.71
C PHE A 248 10.79 7.19 -2.22
N VAL A 249 11.70 7.61 -1.34
CA VAL A 249 12.70 6.74 -0.68
C VAL A 249 12.58 6.80 0.84
N PHE A 250 12.95 5.70 1.50
CA PHE A 250 12.69 5.46 2.93
C PHE A 250 13.85 5.91 3.83
N ASP A 251 14.39 7.09 3.54
CA ASP A 251 15.51 7.72 4.23
C ASP A 251 15.29 9.23 4.30
N HIS A 252 16.26 9.99 4.81
CA HIS A 252 16.08 11.43 5.06
C HIS A 252 15.84 12.27 3.79
N ARG A 253 16.14 11.74 2.60
CA ARG A 253 15.91 12.44 1.32
C ARG A 253 14.43 12.52 0.95
N LEU A 254 13.61 11.58 1.45
CA LEU A 254 12.16 11.45 1.22
C LEU A 254 11.71 11.40 -0.26
N GLY A 255 12.65 11.39 -1.19
CA GLY A 255 12.44 11.02 -2.58
C GLY A 255 13.62 11.44 -3.44
N GLU A 256 13.68 10.90 -4.66
CA GLU A 256 14.70 11.19 -5.66
C GLU A 256 14.01 11.56 -6.97
N ARG A 257 14.50 12.61 -7.64
CA ARG A 257 13.88 13.08 -8.88
C ARG A 257 14.22 12.11 -10.02
N ILE A 258 13.19 11.59 -10.67
CA ILE A 258 13.35 10.74 -11.86
C ILE A 258 13.12 11.56 -13.13
N THR A 259 12.07 12.40 -13.13
CA THR A 259 11.81 13.40 -14.17
C THR A 259 11.44 14.75 -13.56
N ASP A 260 11.41 15.80 -14.39
CA ASP A 260 11.09 17.16 -13.96
C ASP A 260 9.58 17.40 -13.75
N ASP A 261 8.74 16.41 -14.04
CA ASP A 261 7.30 16.51 -13.83
C ASP A 261 6.98 16.71 -12.33
N ILE A 262 6.04 17.62 -12.04
CA ILE A 262 5.46 17.77 -10.69
C ILE A 262 4.00 17.31 -10.80
N VAL A 263 3.72 16.11 -10.29
CA VAL A 263 2.40 15.47 -10.40
C VAL A 263 1.53 15.61 -9.15
N SER A 264 2.08 16.18 -8.09
CA SER A 264 1.43 16.40 -6.80
C SER A 264 1.22 17.88 -6.49
N LYS A 265 0.49 18.14 -5.39
CA LYS A 265 0.20 19.47 -4.88
C LYS A 265 0.53 19.55 -3.40
N CYS A 266 0.88 20.75 -2.93
CA CYS A 266 1.01 21.07 -1.53
C CYS A 266 -0.30 20.76 -0.80
N HIS A 267 -0.23 19.97 0.27
CA HIS A 267 -1.41 19.53 1.02
C HIS A 267 -2.09 20.65 1.83
N GLN A 268 -1.44 21.82 1.97
CA GLN A 268 -1.96 22.97 2.72
C GLN A 268 -2.56 24.06 1.81
N CYS A 269 -1.98 24.30 0.63
CA CYS A 269 -2.42 25.40 -0.25
C CYS A 269 -2.77 24.98 -1.69
N GLY A 270 -2.51 23.73 -2.09
CA GLY A 270 -2.83 23.22 -3.43
C GLY A 270 -1.88 23.64 -4.55
N LYS A 271 -0.85 24.44 -4.28
CA LYS A 271 0.18 24.79 -5.29
C LYS A 271 0.92 23.53 -5.76
N PRO A 272 1.31 23.40 -7.05
CA PRO A 272 2.15 22.30 -7.52
C PRO A 272 3.42 22.16 -6.67
N CYS A 273 3.63 20.97 -6.11
CA CYS A 273 4.74 20.68 -5.21
C CYS A 273 4.83 19.17 -4.99
N ASP A 274 6.05 18.62 -4.95
CA ASP A 274 6.38 17.21 -4.70
C ASP A 274 7.36 17.01 -3.53
N VAL A 275 7.48 18.04 -2.68
CA VAL A 275 8.37 18.03 -1.52
C VAL A 275 7.67 17.41 -0.32
N HIS A 276 7.98 16.15 -0.07
CA HIS A 276 7.63 15.47 1.16
C HIS A 276 8.43 16.01 2.35
N THR A 277 7.74 16.22 3.46
CA THR A 277 8.34 16.59 4.75
C THR A 277 7.59 15.94 5.90
N ASN A 278 8.25 15.81 7.05
CA ASN A 278 7.60 15.44 8.30
C ASN A 278 7.33 16.71 9.11
N CYS A 279 6.16 16.76 9.77
CA CYS A 279 5.86 17.82 10.71
C CYS A 279 6.97 17.94 11.77
N ILE A 280 7.53 19.14 11.94
CA ILE A 280 8.63 19.42 12.88
C ILE A 280 8.25 19.12 14.34
N ASN A 281 6.96 19.17 14.67
CA ASN A 281 6.49 18.74 15.98
C ASN A 281 6.80 17.24 16.20
N GLU A 282 7.77 16.96 17.08
CA GLU A 282 8.20 15.61 17.55
C GLU A 282 7.03 14.79 18.13
N GLY A 283 5.98 15.45 18.62
CA GLY A 283 4.75 14.81 19.05
C GLY A 283 3.80 14.45 17.91
N CYS A 284 4.11 14.78 16.66
CA CYS A 284 3.24 14.58 15.49
C CYS A 284 3.88 13.67 14.43
N HIS A 285 5.01 14.08 13.85
CA HIS A 285 5.70 13.39 12.74
C HIS A 285 4.79 12.98 11.56
N LEU A 286 3.71 13.73 11.30
CA LEU A 286 2.89 13.51 10.11
C LEU A 286 3.75 13.76 8.86
N LEU A 287 3.80 12.80 7.94
CA LEU A 287 4.39 12.96 6.62
C LEU A 287 3.36 13.62 5.68
N PHE A 288 3.74 14.67 4.95
CA PHE A 288 2.87 15.39 4.01
C PHE A 288 3.69 16.17 2.96
N ILE A 289 3.04 16.71 1.93
CA ILE A 289 3.67 17.57 0.92
C ILE A 289 3.50 19.03 1.31
N GLN A 290 4.60 19.78 1.32
CA GLN A 290 4.63 21.19 1.71
C GLN A 290 5.48 22.01 0.75
N CYS A 291 4.89 23.05 0.15
CA CYS A 291 5.66 24.03 -0.63
C CYS A 291 6.42 24.99 0.29
N GLU A 292 7.43 25.68 -0.27
CA GLU A 292 8.28 26.61 0.47
C GLU A 292 7.50 27.70 1.21
N ASP A 293 6.51 28.34 0.56
CA ASP A 293 5.67 29.36 1.20
C ASP A 293 4.94 28.82 2.44
N CYS A 294 4.40 27.61 2.35
CA CYS A 294 3.71 26.97 3.46
C CYS A 294 4.69 26.50 4.54
N ALA A 295 5.90 26.06 4.16
CA ALA A 295 6.95 25.71 5.11
C ALA A 295 7.39 26.93 5.93
N GLN A 296 7.47 28.11 5.31
CA GLN A 296 7.75 29.37 6.00
C GLN A 296 6.56 29.79 6.88
N ALA A 297 5.35 29.81 6.34
CA ALA A 297 4.14 30.25 7.07
C ALA A 297 3.82 29.34 8.26
N MET A 298 4.02 28.03 8.11
CA MET A 298 3.71 27.02 9.12
C MET A 298 4.95 26.52 9.86
N GLN A 299 6.12 27.11 9.66
CA GLN A 299 7.38 26.71 10.29
C GLN A 299 7.61 25.18 10.21
N GLY A 300 7.45 24.60 9.02
CA GLY A 300 7.57 23.16 8.77
C GLY A 300 6.50 22.27 9.43
N CYS A 301 5.46 22.84 10.03
CA CYS A 301 4.40 22.10 10.70
C CYS A 301 3.19 21.85 9.78
N CYS A 302 2.44 20.79 10.08
CA CYS A 302 1.26 20.42 9.30
C CYS A 302 0.02 21.28 9.63
N SER A 303 -0.04 21.91 10.80
CA SER A 303 -1.20 22.65 11.30
C SER A 303 -0.80 23.72 12.31
N GLN A 304 -1.71 24.68 12.57
CA GLN A 304 -1.48 25.73 13.57
C GLN A 304 -1.25 25.15 14.97
N ASP A 305 -2.03 24.14 15.37
CA ASP A 305 -1.81 23.45 16.64
C ASP A 305 -0.38 22.90 16.78
N CYS A 306 0.21 22.42 15.69
CA CYS A 306 1.60 21.94 15.73
C CYS A 306 2.60 23.11 15.82
N VAL A 307 2.31 24.24 15.17
CA VAL A 307 3.09 25.48 15.33
C VAL A 307 3.05 25.93 16.79
N ASP A 308 1.88 25.95 17.41
CA ASP A 308 1.73 26.37 18.80
C ASP A 308 2.53 25.46 19.74
N VAL A 309 2.51 24.15 19.51
CA VAL A 309 3.29 23.18 20.31
C VAL A 309 4.80 23.41 20.19
N ILE A 310 5.35 23.66 19.00
CA ILE A 310 6.81 23.84 18.87
C ILE A 310 7.33 25.13 19.52
N HIS A 311 6.45 26.10 19.81
CA HIS A 311 6.81 27.32 20.55
C HIS A 311 6.71 27.18 22.07
N LEU A 312 6.17 26.07 22.58
CA LEU A 312 6.15 25.80 24.01
C LEU A 312 7.55 25.46 24.53
N PRO A 313 7.84 25.71 25.83
CA PRO A 313 9.07 25.23 26.47
C PRO A 313 9.25 23.71 26.29
N GLU A 314 10.49 23.25 26.13
CA GLU A 314 10.75 21.85 25.78
C GLU A 314 10.19 20.85 26.80
N GLU A 315 10.17 21.20 28.09
CA GLU A 315 9.58 20.36 29.13
C GLU A 315 8.07 20.20 28.96
N GLU A 316 7.36 21.23 28.47
CA GLU A 316 5.94 21.15 28.13
C GLU A 316 5.71 20.33 26.86
N GLN A 317 6.54 20.51 25.83
CA GLN A 317 6.48 19.67 24.63
C GLN A 317 6.68 18.18 24.97
N LYS A 318 7.66 17.87 25.83
CA LYS A 318 7.89 16.52 26.36
C LYS A 318 6.70 16.00 27.14
N ALA A 319 6.07 16.84 27.97
CA ALA A 319 4.88 16.48 28.73
C ALA A 319 3.70 16.14 27.80
N ILE A 320 3.46 16.95 26.76
CA ILE A 320 2.38 16.74 25.78
C ILE A 320 2.54 15.43 25.03
N ARG A 321 3.76 15.08 24.60
CA ARG A 321 4.01 13.82 23.87
C ARG A 321 4.19 12.59 24.77
N ARG A 322 4.29 12.76 26.09
CA ARG A 322 4.49 11.64 27.03
C ARG A 322 3.25 10.74 27.06
N GLY A 323 3.43 9.47 26.72
CA GLY A 323 2.37 8.45 26.77
C GLY A 323 1.40 8.49 25.58
N VAL A 324 1.51 9.48 24.69
CA VAL A 324 0.73 9.54 23.46
C VAL A 324 1.34 8.59 22.43
N LYS A 325 0.62 7.53 22.07
CA LYS A 325 1.00 6.65 20.95
C LYS A 325 0.33 7.20 19.68
N ASN A 326 1.12 7.77 18.78
CA ASN A 326 0.65 8.30 17.48
C ASN A 326 0.21 7.22 16.47
N GLY A 327 -0.31 6.09 16.95
CA GLY A 327 -0.60 4.89 16.15
C GLY A 327 -1.37 5.20 14.88
N ASN A 328 -2.36 6.11 14.92
CA ASN A 328 -3.18 6.43 13.75
C ASN A 328 -2.58 7.50 12.82
N LYS A 329 -1.69 8.40 13.30
CA LYS A 329 -1.06 9.42 12.44
C LYS A 329 0.08 8.86 11.57
N ILE A 330 0.71 7.76 12.00
CA ILE A 330 1.77 7.07 11.26
C ILE A 330 1.23 6.42 9.97
N PHE A 331 -0.05 6.02 9.96
CA PHE A 331 -0.69 5.40 8.80
C PHE A 331 -1.40 6.41 7.88
N LYS A 332 -1.95 7.51 8.44
CA LYS A 332 -2.61 8.58 7.66
C LYS A 332 -1.63 9.58 6.99
N LYS A 333 -0.51 9.10 6.45
CA LYS A 333 0.49 9.95 5.77
C LYS A 333 -0.20 10.74 4.66
N GLY A 334 -0.11 12.07 4.69
CA GLY A 334 -0.79 12.92 3.72
C GLY A 334 -2.32 12.97 3.83
N LYS A 335 -3.02 12.09 4.57
CA LYS A 335 -4.50 12.03 4.68
C LYS A 335 -5.03 12.50 6.04
N SER A 336 -4.32 13.40 6.71
CA SER A 336 -4.78 13.94 7.99
C SER A 336 -5.83 15.02 7.79
N ASP A 337 -6.85 15.03 8.65
CA ASP A 337 -7.94 16.02 8.63
C ASP A 337 -7.45 17.49 8.78
N VAL A 338 -6.22 17.68 9.26
CA VAL A 338 -5.59 19.01 9.39
C VAL A 338 -5.02 19.55 8.06
N LEU A 339 -4.96 18.72 7.01
CA LEU A 339 -4.45 19.10 5.69
C LEU A 339 -5.59 19.62 4.82
N THR A 340 -5.80 20.93 4.90
CA THR A 340 -6.97 21.65 4.39
C THR A 340 -7.23 21.50 2.89
N PHE A 341 -6.19 21.41 2.05
CA PHE A 341 -6.38 21.27 0.60
C PHE A 341 -6.76 19.85 0.21
N LYS A 342 -6.05 18.83 0.74
CA LYS A 342 -6.27 17.43 0.33
C LYS A 342 -7.67 16.93 0.68
N ASN A 343 -8.25 17.41 1.79
CA ASN A 343 -9.59 17.03 2.21
C ASN A 343 -10.71 17.59 1.29
N ASN A 344 -10.39 18.53 0.39
CA ASN A 344 -11.34 19.14 -0.54
C ASN A 344 -11.33 18.51 -1.94
N GLU A 345 -10.37 17.65 -2.27
CA GLU A 345 -10.41 16.83 -3.50
C GLU A 345 -11.11 15.51 -3.16
N ALA A 346 -12.40 15.41 -3.53
CA ALA A 346 -13.18 14.18 -3.36
C ALA A 346 -12.46 13.00 -4.03
N ASN A 347 -12.45 11.85 -3.33
CA ASN A 347 -11.95 10.56 -3.80
C ASN A 347 -12.31 10.32 -5.27
N VAL A 348 -11.34 10.53 -6.16
CA VAL A 348 -11.47 10.15 -7.56
C VAL A 348 -11.37 8.64 -7.59
N ASP A 349 -12.39 7.99 -8.15
CA ASP A 349 -12.37 6.56 -8.42
C ASP A 349 -11.06 6.22 -9.17
N PRO A 350 -10.17 5.37 -8.63
CA PRO A 350 -8.92 4.99 -9.29
C PRO A 350 -9.11 4.41 -10.70
N LEU A 351 -10.33 3.99 -11.05
CA LEU A 351 -10.71 3.49 -12.37
C LEU A 351 -11.02 4.59 -13.40
N ALA A 352 -11.35 5.81 -12.97
CA ALA A 352 -11.69 6.90 -13.87
C ALA A 352 -10.47 7.48 -14.61
N SER A 353 -9.26 7.25 -14.09
CA SER A 353 -7.99 7.79 -14.62
C SER A 353 -7.20 6.82 -15.48
N VAL A 354 -7.66 5.57 -15.68
CA VAL A 354 -6.94 4.57 -16.49
C VAL A 354 -7.53 4.52 -17.91
N PRO A 355 -6.84 5.07 -18.94
CA PRO A 355 -7.35 5.10 -20.31
C PRO A 355 -7.68 3.69 -20.87
N ASN A 356 -6.94 2.66 -20.44
CA ASN A 356 -7.16 1.29 -20.92
C ASN A 356 -8.36 0.55 -20.28
N LEU A 357 -8.84 0.92 -19.09
CA LEU A 357 -10.01 0.26 -18.47
C LEU A 357 -11.33 0.84 -19.00
N VAL A 358 -11.37 2.14 -19.29
CA VAL A 358 -12.58 2.81 -19.82
C VAL A 358 -12.86 2.41 -21.27
N ASP A 359 -11.84 2.15 -22.10
CA ASP A 359 -12.03 1.69 -23.48
C ASP A 359 -12.26 0.16 -23.60
N LEU A 360 -11.82 -0.63 -22.62
CA LEU A 360 -12.10 -2.07 -22.57
C LEU A 360 -13.53 -2.40 -22.08
N THR A 361 -14.15 -1.52 -21.28
CA THR A 361 -15.59 -1.66 -20.94
C THR A 361 -16.51 -1.38 -22.13
N LYS A 362 -16.04 -0.67 -23.17
CA LYS A 362 -16.78 -0.45 -24.42
C LYS A 362 -16.60 -1.56 -25.47
N SER A 363 -15.51 -2.33 -25.42
CA SER A 363 -15.10 -3.22 -26.53
C SER A 363 -15.24 -4.73 -26.28
N LYS A 364 -15.93 -5.16 -25.20
CA LYS A 364 -16.42 -6.54 -25.06
C LYS A 364 -17.92 -6.59 -24.74
N ALA A 365 -18.74 -6.00 -25.61
CA ALA A 365 -20.18 -6.28 -25.66
C ALA A 365 -20.49 -7.37 -26.70
N LEU A 366 -19.90 -8.56 -26.54
CA LEU A 366 -20.34 -9.80 -27.19
C LEU A 366 -19.83 -11.00 -26.36
N ALA A 367 -20.15 -11.00 -25.07
CA ALA A 367 -20.14 -12.19 -24.23
C ALA A 367 -21.47 -12.23 -23.47
N LYS A 368 -22.10 -13.40 -23.46
CA LYS A 368 -23.49 -13.65 -23.06
C LYS A 368 -23.89 -12.90 -21.78
N LYS A 369 -24.92 -12.05 -21.88
CA LYS A 369 -25.66 -11.56 -20.72
C LYS A 369 -26.14 -12.78 -19.92
N GLU A 370 -25.68 -12.91 -18.69
CA GLU A 370 -26.48 -13.58 -17.67
C GLU A 370 -27.82 -12.82 -17.58
N PRO A 371 -28.95 -13.52 -17.47
CA PRO A 371 -30.26 -12.90 -17.49
C PRO A 371 -30.33 -11.86 -16.37
N LYS A 372 -30.66 -10.60 -16.71
CA LYS A 372 -31.00 -9.57 -15.73
C LYS A 372 -32.20 -10.09 -14.95
N ILE A 373 -31.96 -10.64 -13.76
CA ILE A 373 -33.01 -11.02 -12.83
C ILE A 373 -33.81 -9.75 -12.52
N LYS A 374 -35.04 -9.68 -13.02
CA LYS A 374 -35.96 -8.61 -12.66
C LYS A 374 -36.23 -8.76 -11.17
N LYS A 375 -36.07 -7.69 -10.41
CA LYS A 375 -36.31 -7.72 -8.97
C LYS A 375 -37.03 -6.47 -8.53
N GLN A 376 -37.89 -6.63 -7.54
CA GLN A 376 -38.72 -5.59 -6.96
C GLN A 376 -38.31 -5.40 -5.51
N TYR A 377 -38.10 -4.15 -5.09
CA TYR A 377 -37.79 -3.84 -3.70
C TYR A 377 -39.00 -4.08 -2.81
N ILE A 378 -38.77 -4.68 -1.64
CA ILE A 378 -39.83 -5.06 -0.69
C ILE A 378 -39.66 -4.32 0.64
N GLY A 379 -38.44 -4.24 1.17
CA GLY A 379 -38.21 -3.60 2.47
C GLY A 379 -36.85 -3.91 3.07
N SER A 380 -36.73 -3.82 4.39
CA SER A 380 -35.45 -3.92 5.09
C SER A 380 -35.50 -4.77 6.35
N GLY A 381 -34.34 -5.36 6.70
CA GLY A 381 -34.17 -6.20 7.89
C GLY A 381 -34.21 -5.37 9.18
N THR A 382 -35.02 -5.81 10.15
CA THR A 382 -35.21 -5.15 11.45
C THR A 382 -34.68 -5.96 12.63
N HIS A 383 -34.56 -7.28 12.50
CA HIS A 383 -33.97 -8.11 13.54
C HIS A 383 -33.57 -9.51 13.03
N PHE A 384 -32.68 -10.20 13.75
CA PHE A 384 -32.39 -11.62 13.52
C PHE A 384 -32.34 -12.37 14.84
N TYR A 385 -33.17 -13.40 15.00
CA TYR A 385 -33.22 -14.27 16.17
C TYR A 385 -32.27 -15.46 16.00
N PRO A 386 -31.10 -15.49 16.67
CA PRO A 386 -30.04 -16.45 16.34
C PRO A 386 -30.37 -17.90 16.73
N LYS A 387 -31.12 -18.10 17.81
CA LYS A 387 -31.50 -19.44 18.29
C LYS A 387 -32.47 -20.15 17.33
N PRO A 388 -33.59 -19.53 16.90
CA PRO A 388 -34.50 -20.17 15.94
C PRO A 388 -34.07 -19.97 14.47
N SER A 389 -33.03 -19.16 14.20
CA SER A 389 -32.60 -18.77 12.84
C SER A 389 -33.70 -18.09 12.03
N ILE A 390 -34.34 -17.09 12.64
CA ILE A 390 -35.45 -16.34 12.03
C ILE A 390 -35.00 -14.91 11.75
N GLY A 391 -35.17 -14.46 10.51
CA GLY A 391 -35.03 -13.05 10.13
C GLY A 391 -36.37 -12.33 10.24
N GLN A 392 -36.35 -11.10 10.76
CA GLN A 392 -37.48 -10.19 10.78
C GLN A 392 -37.23 -9.03 9.81
N PHE A 393 -38.23 -8.73 9.00
CA PHE A 393 -38.19 -7.65 8.01
C PHE A 393 -39.43 -6.75 8.16
N SER A 394 -39.24 -5.46 7.91
CA SER A 394 -40.33 -4.51 7.70
C SER A 394 -40.60 -4.40 6.21
N ILE A 395 -41.85 -4.61 5.80
CA ILE A 395 -42.27 -4.48 4.40
C ILE A 395 -42.60 -3.01 4.14
N GLU A 396 -41.81 -2.38 3.28
CA GLU A 396 -41.89 -0.94 2.98
C GLU A 396 -42.69 -0.69 1.69
N GLU A 397 -42.54 -1.58 0.70
CA GLU A 397 -43.19 -1.47 -0.61
C GLU A 397 -43.63 -2.85 -1.12
N ASN A 398 -44.69 -2.88 -1.92
CA ASN A 398 -45.17 -4.09 -2.61
C ASN A 398 -45.59 -5.22 -1.64
N GLU A 399 -45.56 -6.47 -2.11
CA GLU A 399 -46.00 -7.65 -1.37
C GLU A 399 -45.09 -8.85 -1.62
N ILE A 400 -45.05 -9.75 -0.65
CA ILE A 400 -44.39 -11.07 -0.75
C ILE A 400 -45.36 -12.16 -0.32
N ASN A 401 -45.24 -13.33 -0.95
CA ASN A 401 -46.02 -14.51 -0.68
C ASN A 401 -45.12 -15.71 -0.37
N VAL A 402 -45.65 -16.69 0.37
CA VAL A 402 -45.03 -18.01 0.48
C VAL A 402 -44.91 -18.61 -0.93
N GLY A 403 -43.72 -19.10 -1.27
CA GLY A 403 -43.36 -19.58 -2.60
C GLY A 403 -42.58 -18.57 -3.46
N ASP A 404 -42.54 -17.29 -3.07
CA ASP A 404 -41.74 -16.29 -3.79
C ASP A 404 -40.23 -16.54 -3.60
N THR A 405 -39.46 -16.35 -4.67
CA THR A 405 -38.00 -16.28 -4.59
C THR A 405 -37.61 -14.86 -4.20
N ILE A 406 -36.90 -14.71 -3.09
CA ILE A 406 -36.42 -13.43 -2.59
C ILE A 406 -34.91 -13.34 -2.65
N LEU A 407 -34.41 -12.11 -2.75
CA LEU A 407 -33.00 -11.74 -2.70
C LEU A 407 -32.78 -10.80 -1.51
N ILE A 408 -31.95 -11.23 -0.57
CA ILE A 408 -31.49 -10.39 0.56
C ILE A 408 -30.09 -9.87 0.23
N LYS A 409 -29.90 -8.55 0.31
CA LYS A 409 -28.65 -7.87 -0.03
C LYS A 409 -28.16 -6.98 1.11
N GLY A 410 -26.97 -7.25 1.61
CA GLY A 410 -26.31 -6.51 2.68
C GLY A 410 -24.81 -6.35 2.46
N MET A 411 -24.21 -5.30 3.03
CA MET A 411 -22.77 -5.00 2.87
C MET A 411 -21.86 -6.13 3.38
N THR A 412 -22.34 -6.91 4.35
CA THR A 412 -21.59 -8.04 4.94
C THR A 412 -22.30 -9.39 4.76
N THR A 413 -23.61 -9.37 4.54
CA THR A 413 -24.44 -10.55 4.23
C THR A 413 -24.24 -11.02 2.78
N GLY A 414 -23.72 -10.14 1.90
CA GLY A 414 -23.58 -10.41 0.47
C GLY A 414 -24.95 -10.42 -0.22
N GLU A 415 -25.05 -11.18 -1.31
CA GLU A 415 -26.30 -11.45 -2.01
C GLU A 415 -26.74 -12.89 -1.74
N GLN A 416 -27.90 -13.08 -1.12
CA GLN A 416 -28.44 -14.39 -0.77
C GLN A 416 -29.83 -14.57 -1.37
N GLN A 417 -30.06 -15.65 -2.10
CA GLN A 417 -31.37 -15.99 -2.67
C GLN A 417 -32.00 -17.16 -1.91
N ILE A 418 -33.29 -17.05 -1.62
CA ILE A 418 -34.05 -18.08 -0.92
C ILE A 418 -35.51 -18.05 -1.35
N VAL A 419 -36.16 -19.20 -1.33
CA VAL A 419 -37.62 -19.32 -1.51
C VAL A 419 -38.29 -19.29 -0.14
N ILE A 420 -39.31 -18.45 0.02
CA ILE A 420 -40.08 -18.39 1.27
C ILE A 420 -40.91 -19.67 1.39
N THR A 421 -40.61 -20.55 2.33
CA THR A 421 -41.38 -21.80 2.55
C THR A 421 -42.49 -21.65 3.57
N GLU A 422 -42.28 -20.77 4.55
CA GLU A 422 -43.23 -20.43 5.60
C GLU A 422 -42.91 -19.03 6.13
N MET A 423 -43.93 -18.25 6.49
CA MET A 423 -43.74 -16.96 7.15
C MET A 423 -44.83 -16.65 8.17
N GLN A 424 -44.52 -15.74 9.08
CA GLN A 424 -45.51 -15.11 9.96
C GLN A 424 -45.54 -13.62 9.68
N VAL A 425 -46.74 -13.05 9.66
CA VAL A 425 -46.99 -11.63 9.41
C VAL A 425 -47.70 -11.10 10.64
N ASN A 426 -47.10 -10.10 11.30
CA ASN A 426 -47.57 -9.54 12.56
C ASN A 426 -47.89 -10.62 13.62
N ASP A 427 -46.98 -11.59 13.77
CA ASP A 427 -47.04 -12.72 14.69
C ASP A 427 -48.17 -13.75 14.44
N VAL A 428 -48.78 -13.72 13.25
CA VAL A 428 -49.78 -14.70 12.81
C VAL A 428 -49.29 -15.42 11.56
N LYS A 429 -49.52 -16.74 11.46
CA LYS A 429 -49.23 -17.49 10.23
C LYS A 429 -50.07 -16.95 9.08
N ALA A 430 -49.41 -16.50 8.02
CA ALA A 430 -50.05 -15.94 6.85
C ALA A 430 -49.20 -16.22 5.61
N ASP A 431 -49.87 -16.41 4.47
CA ASP A 431 -49.22 -16.74 3.21
C ASP A 431 -48.88 -15.50 2.37
N LYS A 432 -49.25 -14.30 2.85
CA LYS A 432 -49.03 -13.01 2.18
C LYS A 432 -48.71 -11.88 3.19
N ALA A 433 -47.71 -11.05 2.87
CA ALA A 433 -47.35 -9.84 3.61
C ALA A 433 -47.37 -8.63 2.67
N VAL A 434 -47.89 -7.48 3.11
CA VAL A 434 -48.00 -6.24 2.32
C VAL A 434 -47.26 -5.07 2.98
N ALA A 435 -47.06 -3.98 2.22
CA ALA A 435 -46.46 -2.76 2.74
C ALA A 435 -47.14 -2.28 4.05
N GLY A 436 -46.33 -2.04 5.08
CA GLY A 436 -46.75 -1.72 6.44
C GLY A 436 -46.68 -2.89 7.42
N ASP A 437 -46.55 -4.13 6.94
CA ASP A 437 -46.44 -5.31 7.80
C ASP A 437 -45.01 -5.59 8.29
N VAL A 438 -44.93 -6.32 9.39
CA VAL A 438 -43.68 -6.97 9.85
C VAL A 438 -43.77 -8.45 9.57
N CYS A 439 -42.83 -8.98 8.80
CA CYS A 439 -42.78 -10.41 8.49
C CYS A 439 -41.57 -11.08 9.14
N THR A 440 -41.73 -12.36 9.46
CA THR A 440 -40.65 -13.22 9.96
C THR A 440 -40.65 -14.55 9.23
N PHE A 441 -39.46 -15.01 8.85
CA PHE A 441 -39.27 -16.34 8.24
C PHE A 441 -37.87 -16.87 8.51
N LYS A 442 -37.71 -18.18 8.34
CA LYS A 442 -36.47 -18.89 8.64
C LYS A 442 -35.40 -18.61 7.58
N LEU A 443 -34.18 -18.35 8.02
CA LEU A 443 -33.03 -18.08 7.16
C LEU A 443 -31.83 -18.95 7.55
N PRO A 444 -31.07 -19.50 6.59
CA PRO A 444 -29.87 -20.30 6.87
C PRO A 444 -28.64 -19.44 7.20
N PHE A 445 -28.76 -18.12 7.16
CA PHE A 445 -27.69 -17.16 7.44
C PHE A 445 -28.20 -16.01 8.32
N ARG A 446 -27.26 -15.28 8.95
CA ARG A 446 -27.58 -14.09 9.76
C ARG A 446 -27.79 -12.88 8.85
N ILE A 447 -28.82 -12.08 9.16
CA ILE A 447 -29.02 -10.76 8.53
C ILE A 447 -28.64 -9.64 9.49
N ARG A 448 -28.36 -8.46 8.94
CA ARG A 448 -28.16 -7.22 9.69
C ARG A 448 -29.36 -6.29 9.59
N LEU A 449 -29.43 -5.37 10.54
CA LEU A 449 -30.27 -4.19 10.44
C LEU A 449 -29.93 -3.46 9.13
N SER A 450 -30.95 -3.08 8.36
CA SER A 450 -30.82 -2.41 7.05
C SER A 450 -30.40 -3.29 5.87
N ASP A 451 -30.31 -4.62 6.02
CA ASP A 451 -30.20 -5.51 4.85
C ASP A 451 -31.46 -5.38 3.99
N LYS A 452 -31.30 -5.19 2.68
CA LYS A 452 -32.41 -4.95 1.75
C LYS A 452 -33.03 -6.25 1.26
N LEU A 453 -34.34 -6.32 1.28
CA LEU A 453 -35.14 -7.43 0.78
C LEU A 453 -35.74 -7.08 -0.59
N TYR A 454 -35.57 -7.99 -1.55
CA TYR A 454 -36.14 -7.90 -2.88
C TYR A 454 -36.92 -9.18 -3.22
N LYS A 455 -38.00 -9.06 -3.98
CA LYS A 455 -38.67 -10.18 -4.65
C LYS A 455 -38.10 -10.33 -6.05
N ILE A 456 -37.73 -11.54 -6.43
CA ILE A 456 -37.33 -11.87 -7.79
C ILE A 456 -38.61 -12.06 -8.63
N LEU A 457 -38.66 -11.39 -9.77
CA LEU A 457 -39.72 -11.50 -10.76
C LEU A 457 -39.18 -12.35 -11.91
N ASP A 458 -39.99 -13.32 -12.36
CA ASP A 458 -39.69 -14.17 -13.50
C ASP A 458 -39.52 -13.38 -14.83
#